data_AF-A0AAF3FUE6-F1
#
_entry.id   AF-A0AAF3FUE6-F1
#
_cell.length_a   1.000
_cell.length_b   1.000
_cell.length_c   1.000
_cell.angle_alpha   90.00
_cell.angle_beta   90.00
_cell.angle_gamma   90.00
#
_symmetry.space_group_name_H-M   'P 1'
#
loop_
_entity.id
_entity.type
_entity.pdbx_description
1 polymer ?
#
loop_
_entity_poly.entity_id
_entity_poly.type
_entity_poly.pdbx_seq_one_letter_code
_entity_poly.pdbx_strand_id
1 'polypeptide(L)'
;MKMNFQEIDQLLSDKRNSHQVYEKLKMQIVSEGEIDVELLWRFIQSCHQKALFSGTFNEKKNILIEGRNHAQQAVHTHPNHPNLLKFAAMVTGKSVEFVGLTDKVRQGKLFKEYLDSASELLPDDTRLLHLRARYKFSMSQMNWIERKAINAVFMVAPDHTIDEALEDLLEVYRKEPTWLDNLLYIAKSYHVKKDKVKALEFVEKCLHETAIDDEDFHHQKEAKELMGKCK
;
A
#
# COMPACT_ATOMS: atom_id res chain seq x y z
N MET A 1 4.63 -32.38 2.35
CA MET A 1 5.05 -31.91 3.69
C MET A 1 4.16 -30.72 4.03
N LYS A 2 3.48 -30.71 5.19
CA LYS A 2 2.66 -29.55 5.57
C LYS A 2 3.58 -28.33 5.76
N MET A 3 3.21 -27.19 5.19
CA MET A 3 4.02 -25.98 5.26
C MET A 3 4.06 -25.42 6.68
N ASN A 4 5.25 -25.01 7.12
CA ASN A 4 5.44 -24.36 8.41
C ASN A 4 5.24 -22.84 8.25
N PHE A 5 4.08 -22.33 8.64
CA PHE A 5 3.77 -20.91 8.52
C PHE A 5 4.63 -20.02 9.42
N GLN A 6 5.13 -20.51 10.56
CA GLN A 6 6.04 -19.72 11.41
C GLN A 6 7.37 -19.44 10.71
N GLU A 7 7.90 -20.42 9.97
CA GLU A 7 9.11 -20.23 9.16
C GLU A 7 8.86 -19.21 8.04
N ILE A 8 7.70 -19.29 7.38
CA ILE A 8 7.32 -18.33 6.34
C ILE A 8 7.18 -16.92 6.91
N ASP A 9 6.54 -16.75 8.07
CA ASP A 9 6.37 -15.45 8.71
C ASP A 9 7.72 -14.85 9.12
N GLN A 10 8.64 -15.68 9.63
CA GLN A 10 9.99 -15.26 9.95
C GLN A 10 10.75 -14.78 8.70
N LEU A 11 10.60 -15.47 7.57
CA LEU A 11 11.19 -15.03 6.30
C LEU A 11 10.56 -13.72 5.80
N LEU A 12 9.23 -13.60 5.86
CA LEU A 12 8.46 -12.42 5.45
C LEU A 12 8.71 -11.17 6.31
N SER A 13 9.25 -11.34 7.52
CA SER A 13 9.67 -10.21 8.37
C SER A 13 10.79 -9.37 7.73
N ASP A 14 11.58 -9.97 6.84
CA ASP A 14 12.58 -9.29 6.04
C ASP A 14 12.17 -9.32 4.57
N LYS A 15 11.73 -8.17 4.06
CA LYS A 15 11.26 -8.01 2.67
C LYS A 15 12.31 -8.44 1.62
N ARG A 16 13.61 -8.53 1.98
CA ARG A 16 14.67 -9.05 1.09
C ARG A 16 14.52 -10.54 0.76
N ASN A 17 13.82 -11.31 1.60
CA ASN A 17 13.54 -12.73 1.35
C ASN A 17 12.31 -12.93 0.43
N SER A 18 11.62 -11.85 0.05
CA SER A 18 10.32 -11.92 -0.64
C SER A 18 10.34 -12.72 -1.94
N HIS A 19 11.45 -12.69 -2.70
CA HIS A 19 11.60 -13.50 -3.90
C HIS A 19 11.50 -15.00 -3.58
N GLN A 20 12.31 -15.48 -2.63
CA GLN A 20 12.32 -16.90 -2.23
C GLN A 20 10.96 -17.33 -1.68
N VAL A 21 10.35 -16.50 -0.84
CA VAL A 21 9.05 -16.80 -0.24
C VAL A 21 7.96 -16.87 -1.31
N TYR A 22 7.93 -15.91 -2.23
CA TYR A 22 6.96 -15.90 -3.33
C TYR A 22 7.05 -17.18 -4.18
N GLU A 23 8.26 -17.60 -4.59
CA GLU A 23 8.42 -18.83 -5.39
C GLU A 23 7.98 -20.07 -4.60
N LYS A 24 8.35 -20.17 -3.32
CA LYS A 24 7.96 -21.29 -2.43
C LYS A 24 6.44 -21.39 -2.28
N LEU A 25 5.76 -20.27 -2.01
CA LEU A 25 4.31 -20.24 -1.82
C LEU A 25 3.55 -20.47 -3.13
N LYS A 26 4.06 -19.94 -4.25
CA LYS A 26 3.48 -20.14 -5.58
C LYS A 26 3.51 -21.61 -5.99
N MET A 27 4.63 -22.29 -5.77
CA MET A 27 4.73 -23.73 -6.03
C MET A 27 3.70 -24.53 -5.21
N GLN A 28 3.49 -24.16 -3.94
CA GLN A 28 2.49 -24.83 -3.10
C GLN A 28 1.08 -24.62 -3.64
N ILE A 29 0.71 -23.38 -3.96
CA ILE A 29 -0.61 -23.01 -4.50
C ILE A 29 -0.94 -23.79 -5.78
N VAL A 30 0.03 -24.00 -6.67
CA VAL A 30 -0.15 -24.77 -7.91
C VAL A 30 -0.30 -26.27 -7.64
N SER A 31 0.29 -26.78 -6.55
CA SER A 31 0.29 -28.21 -6.22
C SER A 31 -0.93 -28.67 -5.41
N GLU A 32 -1.67 -27.74 -4.81
CA GLU A 32 -2.81 -28.03 -3.94
C GLU A 32 -4.14 -27.84 -4.68
N GLY A 33 -5.13 -28.70 -4.36
CA GLY A 33 -6.49 -28.57 -4.92
C GLY A 33 -7.35 -27.55 -4.18
N GLU A 34 -7.34 -27.61 -2.84
CA GLU A 34 -7.99 -26.62 -1.97
C GLU A 34 -6.90 -25.83 -1.26
N ILE A 35 -6.94 -24.50 -1.37
CA ILE A 35 -5.89 -23.62 -0.88
C ILE A 35 -6.34 -23.00 0.44
N ASP A 36 -5.58 -23.24 1.50
CA ASP A 36 -5.80 -22.64 2.82
C ASP A 36 -5.69 -21.11 2.75
N VAL A 37 -6.61 -20.39 3.41
CA VAL A 37 -6.56 -18.94 3.54
C VAL A 37 -5.26 -18.45 4.19
N GLU A 38 -4.70 -19.25 5.10
CA GLU A 38 -3.42 -18.96 5.77
C GLU A 38 -2.24 -19.00 4.78
N LEU A 39 -2.31 -19.84 3.76
CA LEU A 39 -1.36 -19.84 2.66
C LEU A 39 -1.60 -18.63 1.74
N LEU A 40 -2.86 -18.36 1.39
CA LEU A 40 -3.23 -17.31 0.44
C LEU A 40 -2.78 -15.91 0.88
N TRP A 41 -3.05 -15.51 2.12
CA TRP A 41 -2.70 -14.14 2.53
C TRP A 41 -1.17 -13.93 2.59
N ARG A 42 -0.41 -14.97 2.93
CA ARG A 42 1.06 -14.94 2.91
C ARG A 42 1.59 -14.85 1.50
N PHE A 43 0.96 -15.55 0.56
CA PHE A 43 1.30 -15.42 -0.85
C PHE A 43 1.03 -14.00 -1.36
N ILE A 44 -0.13 -13.44 -1.05
CA ILE A 44 -0.49 -12.06 -1.42
C ILE A 44 0.50 -11.05 -0.81
N GLN A 45 0.89 -11.22 0.45
CA GLN A 45 1.95 -10.43 1.08
C GLN A 45 3.27 -10.56 0.31
N SER A 46 3.66 -11.78 -0.06
CA SER A 46 4.91 -12.01 -0.80
C SER A 46 4.88 -11.35 -2.18
N CYS A 47 3.72 -11.30 -2.85
CA CYS A 47 3.55 -10.54 -4.10
C CYS A 47 3.83 -9.05 -3.87
N HIS A 48 3.24 -8.46 -2.83
CA HIS A 48 3.49 -7.06 -2.47
C HIS A 48 4.99 -6.81 -2.22
N GLN A 49 5.61 -7.60 -1.35
CA GLN A 49 7.02 -7.41 -0.99
C GLN A 49 7.96 -7.66 -2.18
N LYS A 50 7.72 -8.69 -3.01
CA LYS A 50 8.54 -8.99 -4.19
C LYS A 50 8.49 -7.87 -5.23
N ALA A 51 7.34 -7.21 -5.37
CA ALA A 51 7.20 -6.06 -6.27
C ALA A 51 8.11 -4.88 -5.86
N LEU A 52 8.47 -4.75 -4.57
CA LEU A 52 9.39 -3.72 -4.09
C LEU A 52 10.82 -3.90 -4.61
N PHE A 53 11.20 -5.14 -4.99
CA PHE A 53 12.54 -5.50 -5.46
C PHE A 53 12.58 -5.89 -6.95
N SER A 54 11.51 -5.66 -7.70
CA SER A 54 11.43 -6.08 -9.11
C SER A 54 11.94 -4.97 -10.04
N GLY A 55 12.93 -5.24 -10.88
CA GLY A 55 13.60 -4.16 -11.63
C GLY A 55 12.76 -3.49 -12.74
N THR A 56 11.74 -4.16 -13.28
CA THR A 56 10.98 -3.63 -14.42
C THR A 56 9.52 -3.30 -14.10
N PHE A 57 8.97 -2.30 -14.82
CA PHE A 57 7.56 -1.93 -14.73
C PHE A 57 6.61 -3.11 -14.99
N ASN A 58 6.91 -3.94 -16.00
CA ASN A 58 6.07 -5.08 -16.37
C ASN A 58 6.12 -6.21 -15.32
N GLU A 59 7.28 -6.48 -14.72
CA GLU A 59 7.38 -7.47 -13.64
C GLU A 59 6.57 -7.01 -12.42
N LYS A 60 6.76 -5.76 -11.96
CA LYS A 60 5.97 -5.18 -10.86
C LYS A 60 4.48 -5.31 -11.12
N LYS A 61 4.05 -4.89 -12.31
CA LYS A 61 2.65 -4.99 -12.75
C LYS A 61 2.12 -6.42 -12.63
N ASN A 62 2.83 -7.38 -13.19
CA ASN A 62 2.36 -8.77 -13.25
C ASN A 62 2.24 -9.38 -11.84
N ILE A 63 3.22 -9.17 -10.98
CA ILE A 63 3.23 -9.68 -9.59
C ILE A 63 2.09 -9.05 -8.78
N LEU A 64 1.87 -7.74 -8.89
CA LEU A 64 0.81 -7.06 -8.15
C LEU A 64 -0.59 -7.43 -8.66
N ILE A 65 -0.76 -7.59 -9.97
CA ILE A 65 -2.02 -8.07 -10.55
C ILE A 65 -2.29 -9.51 -10.12
N GLU A 66 -1.28 -10.39 -10.07
CA GLU A 66 -1.42 -11.75 -9.55
C GLU A 66 -1.88 -11.76 -8.09
N GLY A 67 -1.20 -11.01 -7.22
CA GLY A 67 -1.59 -10.88 -5.82
C GLY A 67 -3.02 -10.33 -5.66
N ARG A 68 -3.39 -9.30 -6.43
CA ARG A 68 -4.74 -8.74 -6.41
C ARG A 68 -5.82 -9.75 -6.85
N ASN A 69 -5.56 -10.52 -7.90
CA ASN A 69 -6.53 -11.49 -8.40
C ASN A 69 -6.78 -12.60 -7.37
N HIS A 70 -5.72 -13.09 -6.71
CA HIS A 70 -5.86 -14.04 -5.60
C HIS A 70 -6.60 -13.42 -4.42
N ALA A 71 -6.28 -12.16 -4.06
CA ALA A 71 -6.96 -11.44 -2.99
C ALA A 71 -8.47 -11.30 -3.24
N GLN A 72 -8.87 -10.92 -4.45
CA GLN A 72 -10.30 -10.77 -4.80
C GLN A 72 -11.07 -12.10 -4.69
N GLN A 73 -10.45 -13.21 -5.12
CA GLN A 73 -11.08 -14.53 -4.99
C GLN A 73 -11.17 -14.96 -3.52
N ALA A 74 -10.08 -14.80 -2.77
CA ALA A 74 -10.00 -15.22 -1.38
C ALA A 74 -10.93 -14.41 -0.46
N VAL A 75 -11.09 -13.10 -0.69
CA VAL A 75 -12.00 -12.27 0.12
C VAL A 75 -13.46 -12.68 -0.11
N HIS A 76 -13.81 -13.20 -1.28
CA HIS A 76 -15.16 -13.70 -1.54
C HIS A 76 -15.52 -14.90 -0.65
N THR A 77 -14.55 -15.77 -0.35
CA THR A 77 -14.75 -16.96 0.49
C THR A 77 -14.44 -16.71 1.98
N HIS A 78 -13.55 -15.76 2.28
CA HIS A 78 -13.12 -15.43 3.64
C HIS A 78 -13.21 -13.92 3.92
N PRO A 79 -14.42 -13.32 3.87
CA PRO A 79 -14.60 -11.87 3.87
C PRO A 79 -14.18 -11.17 5.16
N ASN A 80 -14.02 -11.91 6.26
CA ASN A 80 -13.68 -11.37 7.58
C ASN A 80 -12.28 -11.78 8.06
N HIS A 81 -11.43 -12.31 7.18
CA HIS A 81 -10.09 -12.73 7.58
C HIS A 81 -9.14 -11.51 7.65
N PRO A 82 -8.61 -11.14 8.83
CA PRO A 82 -7.94 -9.86 9.04
C PRO A 82 -6.69 -9.67 8.17
N ASN A 83 -5.78 -10.63 8.16
CA ASN A 83 -4.54 -10.54 7.35
C ASN A 83 -4.84 -10.55 5.85
N LEU A 84 -5.83 -11.33 5.41
CA LEU A 84 -6.24 -11.36 4.02
C LEU A 84 -6.76 -9.98 3.58
N LEU A 85 -7.67 -9.37 4.33
CA LEU A 85 -8.20 -8.04 4.02
C LEU A 85 -7.09 -6.98 4.01
N LYS A 86 -6.19 -7.02 4.98
CA LYS A 86 -5.03 -6.11 5.05
C LYS A 86 -4.17 -6.21 3.79
N PHE A 87 -3.73 -7.42 3.43
CA PHE A 87 -2.87 -7.58 2.26
C PHE A 87 -3.63 -7.42 0.94
N ALA A 88 -4.93 -7.71 0.91
CA ALA A 88 -5.82 -7.39 -0.21
C ALA A 88 -5.88 -5.88 -0.45
N ALA A 89 -6.03 -5.07 0.60
CA ALA A 89 -5.96 -3.61 0.50
C ALA A 89 -4.60 -3.16 -0.04
N MET A 90 -3.48 -3.68 0.50
CA MET A 90 -2.13 -3.31 0.05
C MET A 90 -1.90 -3.58 -1.44
N VAL A 91 -2.14 -4.81 -1.93
CA VAL A 91 -1.92 -5.14 -3.35
C VAL A 91 -2.93 -4.44 -4.27
N THR A 92 -4.18 -4.27 -3.83
CA THR A 92 -5.20 -3.58 -4.63
C THR A 92 -4.82 -2.12 -4.80
N GLY A 93 -4.47 -1.44 -3.71
CA GLY A 93 -4.06 -0.04 -3.70
C GLY A 93 -2.80 0.19 -4.54
N LYS A 94 -1.80 -0.69 -4.45
CA LYS A 94 -0.59 -0.57 -5.27
C LYS A 94 -0.84 -0.88 -6.76
N SER A 95 -1.71 -1.83 -7.07
CA SER A 95 -2.01 -2.22 -8.47
C SER A 95 -2.60 -1.10 -9.33
N VAL A 96 -3.18 -0.06 -8.71
CA VAL A 96 -3.86 1.00 -9.47
C VAL A 96 -2.90 1.88 -10.26
N GLU A 97 -1.60 1.84 -9.94
CA GLU A 97 -0.53 2.51 -10.69
C GLU A 97 -0.37 1.95 -12.12
N PHE A 98 -0.93 0.76 -12.40
CA PHE A 98 -0.73 0.01 -13.64
C PHE A 98 -2.00 -0.11 -14.51
N VAL A 99 -3.08 0.59 -14.14
CA VAL A 99 -4.39 0.53 -14.82
C VAL A 99 -4.87 1.93 -15.22
N GLY A 100 -5.80 1.97 -16.19
CA GLY A 100 -6.41 3.23 -16.62
C GLY A 100 -7.37 3.80 -15.57
N LEU A 101 -7.79 5.07 -15.76
CA LEU A 101 -8.62 5.81 -14.80
C LEU A 101 -9.90 5.05 -14.39
N THR A 102 -10.64 4.46 -15.34
CA THR A 102 -11.88 3.72 -15.04
C THR A 102 -11.64 2.56 -14.08
N ASP A 103 -10.61 1.75 -14.34
CA ASP A 103 -10.26 0.63 -13.47
C ASP A 103 -9.68 1.12 -12.15
N LYS A 104 -8.87 2.19 -12.14
CA LYS A 104 -8.37 2.81 -10.91
C LYS A 104 -9.51 3.21 -9.99
N VAL A 105 -10.59 3.77 -10.51
CA VAL A 105 -11.79 4.11 -9.70
C VAL A 105 -12.47 2.86 -9.14
N ARG A 106 -12.68 1.83 -9.97
CA ARG A 106 -13.30 0.57 -9.53
C ARG A 106 -12.46 -0.13 -8.45
N GLN A 107 -11.15 -0.23 -8.66
CA GLN A 107 -10.22 -0.80 -7.70
C GLN A 107 -10.10 0.05 -6.44
N GLY A 108 -10.23 1.38 -6.56
CA GLY A 108 -10.28 2.29 -5.41
C GLY A 108 -11.48 2.03 -4.48
N LYS A 109 -12.62 1.58 -5.02
CA LYS A 109 -13.78 1.15 -4.22
C LYS A 109 -13.47 -0.13 -3.44
N LEU A 110 -12.97 -1.16 -4.12
CA LEU A 110 -12.58 -2.43 -3.47
C LEU A 110 -11.49 -2.20 -2.41
N PHE A 111 -10.50 -1.37 -2.73
CA PHE A 111 -9.46 -0.96 -1.79
C PHE A 111 -10.06 -0.38 -0.51
N LYS A 112 -11.03 0.53 -0.62
CA LYS A 112 -11.68 1.17 0.53
C LYS A 112 -12.47 0.17 1.35
N GLU A 113 -13.22 -0.72 0.70
CA GLU A 113 -13.96 -1.80 1.38
C GLU A 113 -13.04 -2.71 2.19
N TYR A 114 -11.91 -3.14 1.61
CA TYR A 114 -10.91 -3.96 2.31
C TYR A 114 -10.23 -3.20 3.44
N LEU A 115 -9.86 -1.94 3.20
CA LEU A 115 -9.21 -1.09 4.19
C LEU A 115 -10.10 -0.86 5.41
N ASP A 116 -11.37 -0.54 5.22
CA ASP A 116 -12.32 -0.28 6.31
C ASP A 116 -12.52 -1.55 7.14
N SER A 117 -12.82 -2.66 6.47
CA SER A 117 -13.03 -3.96 7.13
C SER A 117 -11.77 -4.43 7.88
N ALA A 118 -10.59 -4.29 7.27
CA ALA A 118 -9.34 -4.62 7.94
C ALA A 118 -9.08 -3.71 9.15
N SER A 119 -9.41 -2.43 9.07
CA SER A 119 -9.18 -1.46 10.15
C SER A 119 -10.09 -1.71 11.35
N GLU A 120 -11.29 -2.24 11.13
CA GLU A 120 -12.18 -2.68 12.21
C GLU A 120 -11.61 -3.91 12.95
N LEU A 121 -11.02 -4.84 12.21
CA LEU A 121 -10.46 -6.08 12.76
C LEU A 121 -9.04 -5.92 13.34
N LEU A 122 -8.29 -4.94 12.87
CA LEU A 122 -6.90 -4.66 13.24
C LEU A 122 -6.70 -3.16 13.56
N PRO A 123 -7.35 -2.64 14.62
CA PRO A 123 -7.42 -1.19 14.88
C PRO A 123 -6.05 -0.54 15.19
N ASP A 124 -5.09 -1.32 15.69
CA ASP A 124 -3.76 -0.82 16.07
C ASP A 124 -2.71 -0.93 14.95
N ASP A 125 -3.08 -1.48 13.79
CA ASP A 125 -2.14 -1.78 12.70
C ASP A 125 -1.63 -0.50 12.01
N THR A 126 -0.34 -0.24 12.17
CA THR A 126 0.35 0.93 11.61
C THR A 126 0.26 0.99 10.08
N ARG A 127 0.25 -0.15 9.37
CA ARG A 127 0.17 -0.17 7.90
C ARG A 127 -1.23 0.22 7.43
N LEU A 128 -2.28 -0.28 8.07
CA LEU A 128 -3.66 0.10 7.75
C LEU A 128 -3.90 1.59 8.02
N LEU A 129 -3.38 2.11 9.13
CA LEU A 129 -3.44 3.54 9.42
C LEU A 129 -2.76 4.38 8.33
N HIS A 130 -1.58 3.99 7.87
CA HIS A 130 -0.89 4.65 6.78
C HIS A 130 -1.67 4.57 5.44
N LEU A 131 -2.27 3.42 5.12
CA LEU A 131 -3.13 3.26 3.93
C LEU A 131 -4.35 4.19 3.98
N ARG A 132 -4.98 4.35 5.16
CA ARG A 132 -6.07 5.31 5.37
C ARG A 132 -5.60 6.75 5.14
N ALA A 133 -4.42 7.09 5.63
CA ALA A 133 -3.82 8.40 5.41
C ALA A 133 -3.56 8.68 3.92
N ARG A 134 -2.97 7.72 3.20
CA ARG A 134 -2.75 7.82 1.74
C ARG A 134 -4.06 7.91 0.95
N TYR A 135 -5.10 7.21 1.38
CA TYR A 135 -6.43 7.30 0.79
C TYR A 135 -7.01 8.72 0.95
N LYS A 136 -7.06 9.23 2.19
CA LYS A 136 -7.53 10.60 2.49
C LYS A 136 -6.75 11.65 1.71
N PHE A 137 -5.41 11.54 1.68
CA PHE A 137 -4.56 12.41 0.88
C PHE A 137 -4.97 12.37 -0.60
N SER A 138 -5.10 11.17 -1.18
CA SER A 138 -5.46 11.02 -2.59
C SER A 138 -6.84 11.59 -2.91
N MET A 139 -7.85 11.37 -2.06
CA MET A 139 -9.19 11.94 -2.23
C MET A 139 -9.18 13.47 -2.17
N SER A 140 -8.39 14.05 -1.25
CA SER A 140 -8.27 15.51 -1.10
C SER A 140 -7.58 16.19 -2.29
N GLN A 141 -6.77 15.46 -3.05
CA GLN A 141 -5.98 15.98 -4.17
C GLN A 141 -6.61 15.72 -5.55
N MET A 142 -7.82 15.17 -5.60
CA MET A 142 -8.47 14.83 -6.86
C MET A 142 -8.75 16.05 -7.73
N ASN A 143 -8.32 15.98 -8.98
CA ASN A 143 -8.73 16.98 -9.97
C ASN A 143 -10.19 16.76 -10.42
N TRP A 144 -10.73 17.73 -11.16
CA TRP A 144 -12.14 17.72 -11.58
C TRP A 144 -12.51 16.50 -12.46
N ILE A 145 -11.59 16.00 -13.28
CA ILE A 145 -11.81 14.82 -14.14
C ILE A 145 -11.89 13.56 -13.27
N GLU A 146 -10.96 13.40 -12.34
CA GLU A 146 -10.93 12.28 -11.39
C GLU A 146 -12.19 12.26 -10.53
N ARG A 147 -12.61 13.43 -10.02
CA ARG A 147 -13.84 13.58 -9.23
C ARG A 147 -15.08 13.17 -10.02
N LYS A 148 -15.17 13.53 -11.30
CA LYS A 148 -16.28 13.11 -12.18
C LYS A 148 -16.31 11.60 -12.40
N ALA A 149 -15.16 10.98 -12.64
CA ALA A 149 -15.06 9.53 -12.82
C ALA A 149 -15.46 8.76 -11.54
N ILE A 150 -15.09 9.29 -10.36
CA ILE A 150 -15.42 8.69 -9.07
C ILE A 150 -16.90 8.82 -8.74
N ASN A 151 -17.52 9.97 -8.99
CA ASN A 151 -18.96 10.14 -8.81
C ASN A 151 -19.79 9.13 -9.61
N ALA A 152 -19.31 8.70 -10.78
CA ALA A 152 -19.99 7.67 -11.57
C ALA A 152 -20.02 6.28 -10.90
N VAL A 153 -19.09 6.01 -9.98
CA VAL A 153 -18.95 4.71 -9.29
C VAL A 153 -19.42 4.76 -7.83
N PHE A 154 -19.17 5.87 -7.15
CA PHE A 154 -19.51 6.07 -5.73
C PHE A 154 -20.82 6.80 -5.51
N MET A 155 -21.49 7.28 -6.58
CA MET A 155 -22.59 8.25 -6.57
C MET A 155 -22.16 9.64 -6.06
N VAL A 156 -21.45 9.68 -4.94
CA VAL A 156 -20.79 10.87 -4.36
C VAL A 156 -19.36 10.48 -3.95
N ALA A 157 -18.37 11.18 -4.48
CA ALA A 157 -16.97 11.01 -4.11
C ALA A 157 -16.78 11.30 -2.62
N PRO A 158 -16.09 10.43 -1.86
CA PRO A 158 -15.71 10.72 -0.48
C PRO A 158 -14.92 12.02 -0.42
N ASP A 159 -15.33 12.93 0.46
CA ASP A 159 -14.63 14.19 0.67
C ASP A 159 -13.71 14.04 1.89
N HIS A 160 -12.44 14.35 1.68
CA HIS A 160 -11.42 14.29 2.72
C HIS A 160 -10.51 15.51 2.62
N THR A 161 -9.94 15.89 3.75
CA THR A 161 -9.00 17.01 3.81
C THR A 161 -7.56 16.54 3.98
N ILE A 162 -6.60 17.41 3.64
CA ILE A 162 -5.19 17.16 3.93
C ILE A 162 -4.94 17.09 5.44
N ASP A 163 -5.71 17.79 6.26
CA ASP A 163 -5.57 17.73 7.72
C ASP A 163 -5.94 16.35 8.28
N GLU A 164 -7.02 15.74 7.79
CA GLU A 164 -7.39 14.37 8.18
C GLU A 164 -6.35 13.33 7.76
N ALA A 165 -5.68 13.54 6.62
CA ALA A 165 -4.59 12.69 6.18
C ALA A 165 -3.35 12.88 7.07
N LEU A 166 -2.99 14.14 7.36
CA LEU A 166 -1.84 14.49 8.16
C LEU A 166 -1.95 13.99 9.61
N GLU A 167 -3.15 13.99 10.19
CA GLU A 167 -3.41 13.41 11.53
C GLU A 167 -2.99 11.93 11.57
N ASP A 168 -3.47 11.13 10.62
CA ASP A 168 -3.12 9.71 10.52
C ASP A 168 -1.61 9.52 10.27
N LEU A 169 -1.02 10.31 9.36
CA LEU A 169 0.41 10.22 9.05
C LEU A 169 1.29 10.54 10.27
N LEU A 170 0.89 11.51 11.10
CA LEU A 170 1.63 11.87 12.32
C LEU A 170 1.48 10.82 13.42
N GLU A 171 0.36 10.11 13.50
CA GLU A 171 0.23 8.93 14.35
C GLU A 171 1.10 7.78 13.86
N VAL A 172 1.17 7.53 12.54
CA VAL A 172 2.12 6.56 11.96
C VAL A 172 3.56 6.95 12.30
N TYR A 173 3.92 8.23 12.16
CA TYR A 173 5.26 8.73 12.47
C TYR A 173 5.65 8.51 13.94
N ARG A 174 4.70 8.63 14.87
CA ARG A 174 4.94 8.33 16.29
C ARG A 174 5.31 6.86 16.53
N LYS A 175 4.80 5.93 15.71
CA LYS A 175 5.06 4.49 15.82
C LYS A 175 6.28 4.05 15.00
N GLU A 176 6.44 4.59 13.79
CA GLU A 176 7.49 4.23 12.83
C GLU A 176 8.14 5.51 12.24
N PRO A 177 9.06 6.16 12.97
CA PRO A 177 9.59 7.48 12.60
C PRO A 177 10.52 7.46 11.38
N THR A 178 11.02 6.29 10.99
CA THR A 178 11.98 6.12 9.89
C THR A 178 11.32 5.62 8.60
N TRP A 179 9.99 5.45 8.58
CA TRP A 179 9.30 4.92 7.40
C TRP A 179 9.24 5.96 6.27
N LEU A 180 10.08 5.77 5.26
CA LEU A 180 10.27 6.65 4.10
C LEU A 180 8.98 7.08 3.40
N ASP A 181 8.07 6.14 3.10
CA ASP A 181 6.77 6.45 2.45
C ASP A 181 5.97 7.43 3.33
N ASN A 182 5.87 7.14 4.64
CA ASN A 182 5.16 8.00 5.57
C ASN A 182 5.79 9.39 5.69
N LEU A 183 7.11 9.49 5.80
CA LEU A 183 7.85 10.75 5.85
C LEU A 183 7.59 11.60 4.58
N LEU A 184 7.62 10.97 3.40
CA LEU A 184 7.32 11.64 2.14
C LEU A 184 5.88 12.18 2.12
N TYR A 185 4.89 11.41 2.55
CA TYR A 185 3.49 11.86 2.56
C TYR A 185 3.24 12.96 3.59
N ILE A 186 3.97 12.99 4.72
CA ILE A 186 3.92 14.12 5.66
C ILE A 186 4.46 15.39 4.98
N ALA A 187 5.62 15.28 4.32
CA ALA A 187 6.22 16.41 3.60
C ALA A 187 5.28 16.93 2.50
N LYS A 188 4.69 16.03 1.69
CA LYS A 188 3.69 16.37 0.66
C LYS A 188 2.48 17.07 1.27
N SER A 189 1.98 16.60 2.41
CA SER A 189 0.83 17.20 3.11
C SER A 189 1.13 18.63 3.57
N TYR A 190 2.28 18.87 4.21
CA TYR A 190 2.69 20.22 4.59
C TYR A 190 2.93 21.14 3.38
N HIS A 191 3.48 20.60 2.28
CA HIS A 191 3.63 21.36 1.04
C HIS A 191 2.28 21.82 0.48
N VAL A 192 1.27 20.93 0.43
CA VAL A 192 -0.09 21.31 0.00
C VAL A 192 -0.70 22.37 0.92
N LYS A 193 -0.44 22.27 2.23
CA LYS A 193 -0.83 23.29 3.23
C LYS A 193 -0.01 24.58 3.16
N LYS A 194 0.95 24.68 2.24
CA LYS A 194 1.87 25.82 2.06
C LYS A 194 2.80 26.07 3.27
N ASP A 195 2.92 25.11 4.17
CA ASP A 195 3.90 25.14 5.26
C ASP A 195 5.24 24.61 4.75
N LYS A 196 5.99 25.49 4.08
CA LYS A 196 7.29 25.15 3.47
C LYS A 196 8.32 24.71 4.51
N VAL A 197 8.26 25.26 5.72
CA VAL A 197 9.24 24.96 6.79
C VAL A 197 9.09 23.51 7.22
N LYS A 198 7.86 23.09 7.57
CA LYS A 198 7.62 21.69 7.94
C LYS A 198 7.76 20.73 6.75
N ALA A 199 7.39 21.15 5.55
CA ALA A 199 7.62 20.34 4.35
C ALA A 199 9.11 20.03 4.17
N LEU A 200 9.99 21.02 4.31
CA LEU A 200 11.45 20.84 4.24
C LEU A 200 11.98 19.95 5.38
N GLU A 201 11.49 20.14 6.61
CA GLU A 201 11.88 19.32 7.75
C GLU A 201 11.65 17.82 7.47
N PHE A 202 10.47 17.44 6.95
CA PHE A 202 10.15 16.05 6.65
C PHE A 202 10.82 15.53 5.37
N VAL A 203 11.09 16.41 4.39
CA VAL A 203 11.96 16.07 3.25
C VAL A 203 13.36 15.69 3.74
N GLU A 204 13.97 16.48 4.62
CA GLU A 204 15.30 16.21 5.15
C GLU A 204 15.35 14.89 5.93
N LYS A 205 14.33 14.61 6.76
CA LYS A 205 14.18 13.31 7.42
C LYS A 205 14.14 12.17 6.39
N CYS A 206 13.28 12.29 5.36
CA CYS A 206 13.17 11.28 4.30
C CYS A 206 14.51 11.05 3.55
N LEU A 207 15.28 12.11 3.30
CA LEU A 207 16.58 11.99 2.63
C LEU A 207 17.70 11.46 3.52
N HIS A 208 17.53 11.49 4.84
CA HIS A 208 18.49 10.97 5.80
C HIS A 208 18.37 9.45 6.01
N GLU A 209 17.18 8.89 5.81
CA GLU A 209 16.95 7.46 5.98
C GLU A 209 17.65 6.62 4.90
N THR A 210 17.89 5.34 5.21
CA THR A 210 18.53 4.40 4.27
C THR A 210 17.49 3.75 3.37
N ALA A 211 17.62 3.93 2.06
CA ALA A 211 16.81 3.21 1.08
C ALA A 211 17.31 1.78 0.89
N ILE A 212 16.40 0.80 0.93
CA ILE A 212 16.75 -0.62 0.84
C ILE A 212 16.02 -1.36 -0.28
N ASP A 213 15.05 -0.73 -0.93
CA ASP A 213 14.34 -1.26 -2.10
C ASP A 213 14.02 -0.15 -3.12
N ASP A 214 13.42 -0.53 -4.25
CA ASP A 214 13.13 0.41 -5.34
C ASP A 214 12.13 1.49 -4.97
N GLU A 215 11.17 1.20 -4.08
CA GLU A 215 10.19 2.17 -3.60
C GLU A 215 10.86 3.22 -2.73
N ASP A 216 11.73 2.79 -1.81
CA ASP A 216 12.50 3.69 -0.96
C ASP A 216 13.35 4.66 -1.80
N PHE A 217 14.03 4.17 -2.86
CA PHE A 217 14.75 5.02 -3.80
C PHE A 217 13.83 5.98 -4.56
N HIS A 218 12.63 5.53 -4.95
CA HIS A 218 11.63 6.39 -5.59
C HIS A 218 11.14 7.49 -4.65
N HIS A 219 10.84 7.15 -3.40
CA HIS A 219 10.39 8.12 -2.39
C HIS A 219 11.44 9.20 -2.12
N GLN A 220 12.71 8.82 -2.02
CA GLN A 220 13.80 9.79 -1.86
C GLN A 220 13.98 10.67 -3.10
N LYS A 221 13.79 10.12 -4.30
CA LYS A 221 13.81 10.92 -5.54
C LYS A 221 12.68 11.96 -5.52
N GLU A 222 11.46 11.55 -5.19
CA GLU A 222 10.33 12.48 -5.06
C GLU A 222 10.57 13.52 -3.96
N ALA A 223 11.17 13.15 -2.83
CA ALA A 223 11.54 14.08 -1.77
C ALA A 223 12.55 15.13 -2.26
N LYS A 224 13.56 14.75 -3.05
CA LYS A 224 14.51 15.69 -3.68
C LYS A 224 13.80 16.66 -4.63
N GLU A 225 12.86 16.17 -5.42
CA GLU A 225 12.06 17.01 -6.32
C GLU A 225 11.17 17.99 -5.53
N LEU A 226 10.56 17.53 -4.44
CA LEU A 226 9.75 18.35 -3.53
C LEU A 226 10.60 19.42 -2.83
N MET A 227 11.84 19.09 -2.44
CA MET A 227 12.79 20.04 -1.88
C MET A 227 12.97 21.26 -2.79
N GLY A 228 13.08 21.04 -4.11
CA GLY A 228 13.22 22.10 -5.11
C GLY A 228 12.00 23.03 -5.20
N LYS A 229 10.80 22.54 -4.87
CA LYS A 229 9.55 23.32 -4.86
C LYS A 229 9.34 24.11 -3.55
N CYS A 230 10.04 23.73 -2.48
CA CYS A 230 9.92 24.35 -1.17
C CYS A 230 10.99 25.43 -0.90
N LYS A 231 12.06 25.45 -1.69
CA LYS A 231 12.99 26.59 -1.78
C LYS A 231 12.30 27.83 -2.36
#